data_AF-A0A552ENQ8-F1
#
_entry.id   AF-A0A552ENQ8-F1
#
_cell.length_a   1.000
_cell.length_b   1.000
_cell.length_c   1.000
_cell.angle_alpha   90.00
_cell.angle_beta   90.00
_cell.angle_gamma   90.00
#
_symmetry.space_group_name_H-M   'P 1'
#
loop_
_entity.id
_entity.type
_entity.pdbx_description
1 polymer ?
#
loop_
_entity_poly.entity_id
_entity_poly.type
_entity_poly.pdbx_seq_one_letter_code
_entity_poly.pdbx_strand_id
1 'polypeptide(L)'
;MLRLIPFFCPIAIWITLLFFFTALFLAVAQGRRQLQKLHRIPCSRCVFCTGDYRLKCAVHPMRAFSEEAIDCQDFEREIQENQKTGFFKKPVFSVSFLVIITWILSVKSRISSIIPVFKTGKLPV
;
A
#
# COMPACT_ATOMS: atom_id res chain seq x y z
N MET A 1 0.60 40.95 8.66
CA MET A 1 0.87 39.98 7.56
C MET A 1 1.77 38.80 7.99
N LEU A 2 2.63 38.91 9.01
CA LEU A 2 3.65 37.87 9.35
C LEU A 2 3.22 36.72 10.29
N ARG A 3 1.93 36.58 10.65
CA ARG A 3 1.48 35.57 11.65
C ARG A 3 0.94 34.26 11.07
N LEU A 4 0.71 34.17 9.75
CA LEU A 4 0.16 32.97 9.11
C LEU A 4 1.21 31.97 8.62
N ILE A 5 2.45 32.42 8.39
CA ILE A 5 3.58 31.61 7.91
C ILE A 5 3.84 30.33 8.74
N PRO A 6 3.81 30.34 10.09
CA PRO A 6 4.09 29.13 10.87
C PRO A 6 2.99 28.07 10.79
N PHE A 7 1.82 28.38 10.21
CA PHE A 7 0.72 27.43 10.06
C PHE A 7 0.76 26.71 8.71
N PHE A 8 1.18 27.38 7.64
CA PHE A 8 1.17 26.80 6.30
C PHE A 8 2.29 25.77 6.08
N CYS A 9 3.47 26.00 6.67
CA CYS A 9 4.62 25.10 6.53
C CYS A 9 4.33 23.66 7.00
N PRO A 10 3.81 23.41 8.23
CA PRO A 10 3.49 22.05 8.65
C PRO A 10 2.39 21.45 7.76
N ILE A 11 1.32 22.19 7.45
CA ILE A 11 0.21 21.68 6.63
C ILE A 11 0.71 21.19 5.27
N ALA A 12 1.55 21.97 4.60
CA ALA A 12 2.13 21.59 3.32
C ALA A 12 2.96 20.30 3.42
N ILE A 13 3.81 20.18 4.44
CA ILE A 13 4.63 18.98 4.67
C ILE A 13 3.74 17.74 4.86
N TRP A 14 2.71 17.84 5.69
CA TRP A 14 1.77 16.73 5.93
C TRP A 14 1.00 16.33 4.66
N ILE A 15 0.56 17.30 3.86
CA ILE A 15 -0.13 17.03 2.58
C ILE A 15 0.79 16.28 1.62
N THR A 16 2.02 16.76 1.43
CA THR A 16 2.99 16.11 0.54
C THR A 16 3.33 14.70 1.02
N LEU A 17 3.50 14.52 2.34
CA LEU A 17 3.78 13.22 2.93
C LEU A 17 2.63 12.24 2.71
N LEU A 18 1.39 12.65 2.99
CA LEU A 18 0.18 11.84 2.78
C LEU A 18 -0.01 11.47 1.31
N PHE A 19 0.22 12.42 0.40
CA PHE A 19 0.15 12.18 -1.03
C PHE A 19 1.18 11.12 -1.46
N PHE A 20 2.43 11.25 -1.01
CA PHE A 20 3.49 10.29 -1.28
C PHE A 20 3.16 8.90 -0.75
N PHE A 21 2.71 8.80 0.51
CA PHE A 21 2.31 7.52 1.10
C PHE A 21 1.12 6.87 0.38
N THR A 22 0.15 7.66 -0.06
CA THR A 22 -1.01 7.16 -0.83
C THR A 22 -0.58 6.61 -2.18
N ALA A 23 0.31 7.33 -2.89
CA ALA A 23 0.85 6.89 -4.17
C ALA A 23 1.65 5.58 -4.02
N LEU A 24 2.51 5.50 -2.99
CA LEU A 24 3.27 4.29 -2.70
C LEU A 24 2.35 3.12 -2.37
N PHE A 25 1.32 3.34 -1.55
CA PHE A 25 0.36 2.30 -1.20
C PHE A 25 -0.42 1.80 -2.43
N LEU A 26 -0.83 2.69 -3.33
CA LEU A 26 -1.50 2.32 -4.57
C LEU A 26 -0.61 1.45 -5.45
N ALA A 27 0.66 1.82 -5.61
CA ALA A 27 1.64 1.04 -6.36
C ALA A 27 1.84 -0.36 -5.74
N VAL A 28 1.97 -0.44 -4.42
CA VAL A 28 2.08 -1.72 -3.70
C VAL A 28 0.80 -2.55 -3.85
N ALA A 29 -0.38 -1.95 -3.73
CA ALA A 29 -1.66 -2.64 -3.88
C ALA A 29 -1.84 -3.22 -5.29
N GLN A 30 -1.41 -2.48 -6.32
CA GLN A 30 -1.37 -2.95 -7.70
C GLN A 30 -0.39 -4.13 -7.86
N GLY A 31 0.83 -4.00 -7.31
CA GLY A 31 1.82 -5.08 -7.30
C GLY A 31 1.29 -6.35 -6.64
N ARG A 32 0.55 -6.24 -5.52
CA ARG A 32 -0.06 -7.40 -4.85
C ARG A 32 -1.10 -8.10 -5.72
N ARG A 33 -1.95 -7.36 -6.43
CA ARG A 33 -2.93 -7.95 -7.37
C ARG A 33 -2.23 -8.67 -8.51
N GLN A 34 -1.15 -8.09 -9.05
CA GLN A 34 -0.36 -8.71 -10.11
C GLN A 34 0.32 -10.00 -9.62
N LEU A 35 0.91 -9.98 -8.42
CA LEU A 35 1.49 -11.17 -7.81
C LEU A 35 0.44 -12.25 -7.53
N GLN A 36 -0.76 -11.89 -7.10
CA GLN A 36 -1.86 -12.84 -6.93
C GLN A 36 -2.25 -13.50 -8.26
N LYS A 37 -2.28 -12.74 -9.37
CA LYS A 37 -2.51 -13.32 -10.70
C LYS A 37 -1.39 -14.27 -11.10
N LEU A 38 -0.13 -13.91 -10.87
CA LEU A 38 1.02 -14.77 -11.17
C LEU A 38 1.05 -16.02 -10.30
N HIS A 39 0.65 -15.92 -9.02
CA HIS A 39 0.58 -17.05 -8.09
C HIS A 39 -0.55 -18.03 -8.41
N ARG A 40 -1.59 -17.59 -9.14
CA ARG A 40 -2.62 -18.49 -9.68
C ARG A 40 -2.09 -19.40 -10.79
N ILE A 41 -0.93 -19.10 -11.39
CA ILE A 41 -0.34 -19.93 -12.43
C ILE A 41 0.44 -21.07 -11.76
N PRO A 42 0.00 -22.33 -11.88
CA PRO A 42 0.57 -23.46 -11.16
C PRO A 42 1.92 -23.93 -11.72
N CYS A 43 2.34 -23.45 -12.91
CA CYS A 43 3.55 -23.91 -13.63
C CYS A 43 4.84 -23.84 -12.83
N SER A 44 4.98 -22.87 -11.92
CA SER A 44 6.20 -22.70 -11.10
C SER A 44 6.45 -23.83 -10.11
N ARG A 45 5.45 -24.69 -9.86
CA ARG A 45 5.51 -25.82 -8.92
C ARG A 45 5.16 -27.15 -9.60
N CYS A 46 5.27 -27.20 -10.92
CA CYS A 46 4.92 -28.37 -11.71
C CYS A 46 6.15 -29.25 -11.94
N VAL A 47 6.01 -30.57 -11.83
CA VAL A 47 7.10 -31.54 -12.07
C VAL A 47 7.65 -31.46 -13.51
N PHE A 48 6.82 -31.06 -14.48
CA PHE A 48 7.22 -30.94 -15.88
C PHE A 48 7.92 -29.62 -16.22
N CYS A 49 8.15 -28.75 -15.23
CA CYS A 49 8.82 -27.47 -15.42
C CYS A 49 10.35 -27.67 -15.40
N THR A 50 10.99 -27.58 -16.56
CA THR A 50 12.46 -27.77 -16.71
C THR A 50 13.26 -26.55 -16.26
N GLY A 51 12.65 -25.36 -16.19
CA GLY A 51 13.35 -24.12 -15.81
C GLY A 51 14.24 -23.52 -16.91
N ASP A 52 14.36 -24.18 -18.06
CA ASP A 52 15.09 -23.67 -19.22
C ASP A 52 14.28 -22.63 -20.01
N TYR A 53 14.95 -21.56 -20.45
CA TYR A 53 14.31 -20.48 -21.23
C TYR A 53 13.77 -20.96 -22.59
N ARG A 54 14.39 -21.99 -23.18
CA ARG A 54 13.98 -22.61 -24.45
C ARG A 54 12.82 -23.57 -24.27
N LEU A 55 12.73 -24.23 -23.12
CA LEU A 55 11.76 -25.28 -22.83
C LEU A 55 11.17 -25.09 -21.43
N LYS A 56 10.16 -24.22 -21.34
CA LYS A 56 9.52 -23.87 -20.06
C LYS A 56 8.78 -25.05 -19.42
N CYS A 57 8.17 -25.90 -20.23
CA CYS A 57 7.44 -27.11 -19.84
C CYS A 57 7.65 -28.19 -20.89
N ALA A 58 7.84 -29.44 -20.45
CA ALA A 58 8.05 -30.58 -21.35
C ALA A 58 6.79 -30.99 -22.13
N VAL A 59 5.60 -30.78 -21.57
CA VAL A 59 4.32 -31.19 -22.19
C VAL A 59 3.76 -30.09 -23.09
N HIS A 60 3.69 -28.86 -22.56
CA HIS A 60 3.04 -27.73 -23.20
C HIS A 60 3.96 -26.48 -23.21
N PRO A 61 5.03 -26.45 -24.03
CA PRO A 61 6.05 -25.39 -23.99
C PRO A 61 5.51 -23.99 -24.35
N MET A 62 4.47 -23.92 -25.19
CA MET A 62 3.88 -22.65 -25.62
C MET A 62 2.88 -22.06 -24.61
N ARG A 63 2.28 -22.89 -23.76
CA ARG A 63 1.26 -22.47 -22.78
C ARG A 63 1.84 -22.23 -21.37
N ALA A 64 3.05 -22.70 -21.11
CA ALA A 64 3.68 -22.55 -19.81
C ALA A 64 3.85 -21.08 -19.39
N PHE A 65 3.57 -20.78 -18.12
CA PHE A 65 3.65 -19.43 -17.53
C PHE A 65 2.70 -18.38 -18.17
N SER A 66 1.69 -18.81 -18.93
CA SER A 66 0.61 -17.95 -19.41
C SER A 66 -0.65 -18.10 -18.56
N GLU A 67 -1.62 -17.22 -18.77
CA GLU A 67 -2.94 -17.30 -18.13
C GLU A 67 -3.77 -18.51 -18.58
N GLU A 68 -3.43 -19.12 -19.73
CA GLU A 68 -4.05 -20.37 -20.19
C GLU A 68 -3.66 -21.56 -19.32
N ALA A 69 -2.51 -21.50 -18.63
CA ALA A 69 -2.03 -22.58 -17.79
C ALA A 69 -2.63 -22.58 -16.37
N ILE A 70 -3.51 -21.62 -16.04
CA ILE A 70 -4.20 -21.58 -14.74
C ILE A 70 -5.04 -22.86 -14.53
N ASP A 71 -5.62 -23.41 -15.60
CA ASP A 71 -6.43 -24.64 -15.60
C ASP A 71 -5.72 -25.78 -16.36
N CYS A 72 -4.41 -25.91 -16.16
CA CYS A 72 -3.63 -26.97 -16.81
C CYS A 72 -4.02 -28.35 -16.26
N GLN A 73 -4.55 -29.23 -17.11
CA GLN A 73 -5.00 -30.57 -16.73
C GLN A 73 -3.86 -31.53 -16.38
N ASP A 74 -2.66 -31.30 -16.93
CA ASP A 74 -1.46 -32.13 -16.69
C ASP A 74 -0.66 -31.66 -15.47
N PHE A 75 -1.24 -30.79 -14.63
CA PHE A 75 -0.53 -30.24 -13.49
C PHE A 75 -0.31 -31.30 -12.41
N GLU A 76 0.96 -31.67 -12.23
CA GLU A 76 1.42 -32.51 -11.12
C GLU A 76 2.28 -31.66 -10.18
N ARG A 77 1.98 -31.69 -8.88
CA ARG A 77 2.72 -30.88 -7.90
C ARG A 77 4.09 -31.48 -7.63
N GLU A 78 5.13 -30.70 -7.88
CA GLU A 78 6.45 -30.99 -7.35
C GLU A 78 6.43 -30.77 -5.82
N ILE A 79 6.82 -31.78 -5.05
CA ILE A 79 6.92 -31.70 -3.59
C ILE A 79 8.13 -30.83 -3.25
N GLN A 80 7.93 -29.51 -3.25
CA GLN A 80 8.94 -28.52 -2.88
C GLN A 80 8.79 -28.18 -1.39
N GLU A 81 9.77 -28.60 -0.60
CA GLU A 81 9.78 -28.47 0.87
C GLU A 81 10.15 -27.07 1.39
N ASN A 82 10.06 -26.01 0.57
CA ASN A 82 10.60 -24.70 0.93
C ASN A 82 9.54 -23.59 1.01
N GLN A 83 9.03 -23.42 2.23
CA GLN A 83 8.33 -22.22 2.69
C GLN A 83 9.23 -20.97 2.52
N LYS A 84 8.88 -20.09 1.59
CA LYS A 84 9.07 -18.65 1.82
C LYS A 84 7.71 -18.00 1.90
N THR A 85 7.15 -18.20 3.08
CA THR A 85 6.01 -17.50 3.68
C THR A 85 5.98 -16.03 3.30
N GLY A 86 4.80 -15.57 2.87
CA GLY A 86 4.53 -14.20 2.50
C GLY A 86 4.99 -13.20 3.56
N PHE A 87 5.93 -12.35 3.15
CA PHE A 87 6.55 -11.34 4.02
C PHE A 87 5.67 -10.09 4.26
N PHE A 88 4.52 -9.91 3.62
CA PHE A 88 3.75 -8.68 3.85
C PHE A 88 2.25 -8.92 3.99
N LYS A 89 1.89 -9.54 5.12
CA LYS A 89 0.54 -9.41 5.68
C LYS A 89 0.58 -8.38 6.81
N LYS A 90 -0.47 -7.55 6.85
CA LYS A 90 -0.95 -6.64 7.92
C LYS A 90 -0.63 -5.14 7.71
N PRO A 91 -1.38 -4.22 8.35
CA PRO A 91 -2.59 -3.62 7.80
C PRO A 91 -2.47 -2.08 7.73
N VAL A 92 -2.36 -1.54 6.51
CA VAL A 92 -2.21 -0.08 6.28
C VAL A 92 -3.45 0.73 6.70
N PHE A 93 -4.60 0.08 6.93
CA PHE A 93 -5.82 0.76 7.39
C PHE A 93 -5.68 1.41 8.77
N SER A 94 -4.79 0.90 9.63
CA SER A 94 -4.61 1.42 10.99
C SER A 94 -3.86 2.75 11.06
N VAL A 95 -3.00 3.05 10.06
CA VAL A 95 -2.08 4.20 10.14
C VAL A 95 -2.77 5.48 9.70
N SER A 96 -3.61 5.42 8.66
CA SER A 96 -4.36 6.58 8.17
C SER A 96 -5.35 7.12 9.21
N PHE A 97 -6.01 6.25 9.97
CA PHE A 97 -6.99 6.66 10.98
C PHE A 97 -6.34 7.37 12.18
N LEU A 98 -5.18 6.88 12.64
CA LEU A 98 -4.44 7.53 13.71
C LEU A 98 -3.86 8.88 13.28
N VAL A 99 -3.32 8.99 12.08
CA VAL A 99 -2.78 10.26 11.56
C VAL A 99 -3.88 11.33 11.44
N ILE A 100 -5.07 10.96 10.94
CA ILE A 100 -6.22 11.87 10.84
C ILE A 100 -6.72 12.28 12.25
N ILE A 101 -6.83 11.33 13.19
CA ILE A 101 -7.26 11.62 14.56
C ILE A 101 -6.25 12.52 15.28
N THR A 102 -4.95 12.24 15.19
CA THR A 102 -3.90 13.07 15.81
C THR A 102 -3.87 14.47 15.19
N TRP A 103 -4.14 14.61 13.89
CA TRP A 103 -4.25 15.91 13.22
C TRP A 103 -5.49 16.69 13.71
N ILE A 104 -6.67 16.06 13.79
CA ILE A 104 -7.90 16.68 14.31
C ILE A 104 -7.72 17.13 15.77
N LEU A 105 -7.11 16.31 16.62
CA LEU A 105 -6.87 16.63 18.03
C LEU A 105 -5.83 17.76 18.18
N SER A 106 -4.77 17.77 17.39
CA SER A 106 -3.74 18.84 17.42
C SER A 106 -4.27 20.18 16.90
N VAL A 107 -5.10 20.16 15.85
CA VAL A 107 -5.77 21.37 15.32
C VAL A 107 -6.79 21.92 16.32
N LYS A 108 -7.58 21.06 16.98
CA LYS A 108 -8.55 21.46 18.02
C LYS A 108 -7.86 22.11 19.23
N SER A 109 -6.74 21.54 19.69
CA SER A 109 -5.95 22.07 20.82
C SER A 109 -5.40 23.48 20.52
N ARG A 110 -4.88 23.71 19.31
CA ARG A 110 -4.38 25.02 18.87
C ARG A 110 -5.50 26.06 18.69
N ILE A 111 -6.67 25.67 18.17
CA ILE A 111 -7.83 26.55 18.04
C ILE A 111 -8.35 27.02 19.41
N SER A 112 -8.37 26.16 20.42
CA SER A 112 -8.84 26.50 21.77
C SER A 112 -7.98 27.58 22.46
N SER A 113 -6.67 27.64 22.15
CA SER A 113 -5.76 28.64 22.73
C SER A 113 -5.85 30.03 22.08
N ILE A 114 -6.53 30.18 20.94
CA ILE A 114 -6.58 31.43 20.15
C ILE A 114 -7.86 32.24 20.42
N ILE A 115 -8.89 31.63 21.02
CA ILE A 115 -10.19 32.29 21.26
C ILE A 115 -10.23 33.31 22.44
N PRO A 116 -9.27 33.44 23.40
CA PRO A 116 -9.50 34.38 24.50
C PRO A 116 -9.30 35.87 24.14
N VAL A 117 -8.80 36.20 22.94
CA VAL A 117 -8.45 37.60 22.59
C VAL A 117 -9.66 38.43 22.12
N PHE A 118 -10.77 37.83 21.70
CA PHE A 118 -11.94 38.60 21.22
C PHE A 118 -12.93 39.03 22.32
N LYS A 119 -12.68 38.66 23.60
CA LYS A 119 -13.65 38.87 24.71
C LYS A 119 -13.41 40.12 25.57
N THR A 120 -12.55 41.06 25.14
CA THR A 120 -12.34 42.33 25.86
C THR A 120 -12.52 43.55 24.95
N GLY A 121 -13.62 43.57 24.19
CA GLY A 121 -14.18 44.80 23.65
C GLY A 121 -15.16 45.42 24.64
N LYS A 122 -14.67 45.95 25.77
CA LYS A 122 -15.43 46.92 26.58
C LYS A 122 -14.77 48.28 26.40
N LEU A 123 -15.45 49.14 25.67
CA LEU A 123 -15.15 50.56 25.51
C LEU A 123 -15.43 51.28 26.84
N PRO A 124 -14.52 52.10 27.39
CA PRO A 124 -14.84 52.93 28.56
C PRO A 124 -15.75 54.09 28.13
N VAL A 125 -16.73 54.37 29.00
CA VAL A 125 -17.60 55.55 29.00
C VAL A 125 -16.80 56.78 29.42
#